data_AF-A0AAJ5X1H8-F1
#
_entry.id   AF-A0AAJ5X1H8-F1
#
_cell.length_a   1.000
_cell.length_b   1.000
_cell.length_c   1.000
_cell.angle_alpha   90.00
_cell.angle_beta   90.00
_cell.angle_gamma   90.00
#
_symmetry.space_group_name_H-M   'P 1'
#
loop_
_entity.id
_entity.type
_entity.pdbx_description
1 polymer ?
#
loop_
_entity_poly.entity_id
_entity_poly.type
_entity_poly.pdbx_seq_one_letter_code
_entity_poly.pdbx_strand_id
1 'polypeptide(L)'
;MRLLSCTAVAAALVLSGPTLAAAQTPAAQTPASQPSATQAPAAQAQPQDQSGAETPEEKAFEAKAEAFQTGMETMASEMQAAAAQTDKAKAKTDLDALQARYQGQADTFASELETFAVAQGAPADQMAAAATQIKSIPAMVRSKAEEAAAAPAPARSQ
;
A
#
# COMPACT_ATOMS: atom_id res chain seq x y z
N MET A 1 -25.99 -5.84 41.96
CA MET A 1 -26.76 -7.09 41.71
C MET A 1 -26.87 -7.29 40.21
N ARG A 2 -26.67 -8.52 39.71
CA ARG A 2 -26.96 -8.87 38.29
C ARG A 2 -28.46 -9.06 38.12
N LEU A 3 -29.03 -8.57 37.02
CA LEU A 3 -30.21 -9.16 36.41
C LEU A 3 -30.04 -9.18 34.89
N LEU A 4 -29.90 -10.39 34.35
CA LEU A 4 -30.12 -10.68 32.94
C LEU A 4 -31.62 -10.60 32.66
N SER A 5 -32.00 -10.20 31.44
CA SER A 5 -33.28 -10.61 30.85
C SER A 5 -33.15 -10.65 29.33
N CYS A 6 -33.48 -11.81 28.76
CA CYS A 6 -33.46 -12.07 27.32
C CYS A 6 -34.88 -11.98 26.77
N THR A 7 -35.02 -11.52 25.54
CA THR A 7 -36.16 -11.88 24.68
C THR A 7 -35.70 -11.97 23.24
N ALA A 8 -35.69 -13.18 22.69
CA ALA A 8 -35.59 -13.41 21.26
C ALA A 8 -37.01 -13.48 20.67
N VAL A 9 -37.20 -12.95 19.47
CA VAL A 9 -38.36 -13.30 18.64
C VAL A 9 -37.86 -13.54 17.22
N ALA A 10 -38.08 -14.76 16.74
CA ALA A 10 -37.93 -15.13 15.34
C ALA A 10 -39.33 -15.31 14.77
N ALA A 11 -39.61 -14.69 13.63
CA ALA A 11 -40.89 -14.84 12.94
C ALA A 11 -40.64 -14.94 11.44
N ALA A 12 -40.34 -16.15 10.97
CA ALA A 12 -40.48 -16.49 9.56
C ALA A 12 -41.96 -16.83 9.30
N LEU A 13 -42.57 -16.16 8.32
CA LEU A 13 -43.93 -16.47 7.85
C LEU A 13 -43.92 -16.61 6.33
N VAL A 14 -44.35 -17.78 5.87
CA VAL A 14 -44.41 -18.19 4.46
C VAL A 14 -45.86 -18.51 4.10
N LEU A 15 -46.35 -17.95 2.99
CA LEU A 15 -47.51 -18.40 2.17
C LEU A 15 -47.58 -17.45 0.94
N SER A 16 -47.95 -17.84 -0.28
CA SER A 16 -48.82 -18.96 -0.72
C SER A 16 -48.46 -19.45 -2.14
N GLY A 17 -48.79 -20.72 -2.45
CA GLY A 17 -48.80 -21.27 -3.82
C GLY A 17 -50.08 -20.94 -4.61
N PRO A 18 -50.44 -21.67 -5.70
CA PRO A 18 -50.36 -23.14 -5.85
C PRO A 18 -49.51 -23.55 -7.11
N THR A 19 -49.55 -24.73 -7.77
CA THR A 19 -50.52 -25.86 -7.77
C THR A 19 -49.92 -27.23 -8.19
N LEU A 20 -50.82 -28.20 -8.37
CA LEU A 20 -50.72 -29.62 -8.76
C LEU A 20 -50.21 -29.88 -10.21
N ALA A 21 -49.77 -31.09 -10.63
CA ALA A 21 -50.13 -32.44 -10.16
C ALA A 21 -49.10 -33.55 -10.51
N ALA A 22 -49.23 -34.69 -9.79
CA ALA A 22 -48.82 -36.07 -10.11
C ALA A 22 -47.32 -36.41 -10.35
N ALA A 23 -46.77 -37.57 -9.99
CA ALA A 23 -47.04 -38.68 -9.06
C ALA A 23 -46.03 -39.80 -9.42
N GLN A 24 -45.75 -40.74 -8.49
CA GLN A 24 -45.09 -42.06 -8.70
C GLN A 24 -43.54 -42.12 -8.66
N THR A 25 -43.01 -42.52 -7.51
CA THR A 25 -42.04 -43.64 -7.42
C THR A 25 -42.77 -44.96 -7.70
N PRO A 26 -42.10 -46.09 -8.10
CA PRO A 26 -40.72 -46.47 -7.75
C PRO A 26 -39.91 -47.14 -8.90
N ALA A 27 -38.84 -47.84 -8.50
CA ALA A 27 -38.12 -48.93 -9.19
C ALA A 27 -36.75 -48.61 -9.83
N ALA A 28 -35.78 -49.33 -9.29
CA ALA A 28 -34.41 -49.62 -9.74
C ALA A 28 -34.05 -49.42 -11.23
N GLN A 29 -32.82 -48.93 -11.44
CA GLN A 29 -31.82 -49.67 -12.23
C GLN A 29 -30.40 -49.18 -11.90
N THR A 30 -29.57 -50.08 -11.39
CA THR A 30 -28.13 -49.91 -11.23
C THR A 30 -27.42 -50.20 -12.55
N PRO A 31 -26.46 -49.37 -12.97
CA PRO A 31 -25.32 -49.85 -13.75
C PRO A 31 -24.09 -49.92 -12.85
N ALA A 32 -23.53 -51.12 -12.68
CA ALA A 32 -22.25 -51.31 -12.01
C ALA A 32 -21.11 -51.33 -13.02
N SER A 33 -20.03 -50.57 -12.77
CA SER A 33 -18.65 -50.72 -13.27
C SER A 33 -17.85 -49.45 -12.91
N GLN A 34 -16.60 -49.48 -12.45
CA GLN A 34 -15.78 -50.54 -11.85
C GLN A 34 -14.59 -49.81 -11.15
N PRO A 35 -14.17 -50.14 -9.92
CA PRO A 35 -13.06 -49.44 -9.28
C PRO A 35 -11.71 -50.03 -9.72
N SER A 36 -10.93 -49.31 -10.51
CA SER A 36 -9.52 -49.62 -10.72
C SER A 36 -8.71 -49.19 -9.50
N ALA A 37 -8.28 -50.19 -8.73
CA ALA A 37 -7.15 -50.06 -7.80
C ALA A 37 -5.83 -49.91 -8.62
N THR A 38 -4.65 -49.59 -8.07
CA THR A 38 -4.19 -49.51 -6.68
C THR A 38 -2.88 -48.69 -6.64
N GLN A 39 -2.62 -47.92 -5.56
CA GLN A 39 -1.31 -47.57 -4.92
C GLN A 39 -0.08 -47.15 -5.78
N ALA A 40 0.87 -46.32 -5.32
CA ALA A 40 0.96 -45.37 -4.21
C ALA A 40 2.18 -44.43 -4.46
N PRO A 41 2.98 -43.97 -3.48
CA PRO A 41 3.23 -42.55 -3.23
C PRO A 41 4.53 -41.97 -3.83
N ALA A 42 4.73 -40.67 -3.58
CA ALA A 42 5.81 -39.79 -4.07
C ALA A 42 5.63 -39.33 -5.55
N ALA A 43 5.82 -38.05 -5.88
CA ALA A 43 6.59 -37.03 -5.17
C ALA A 43 5.74 -35.99 -4.39
N GLN A 44 5.86 -36.01 -3.06
CA GLN A 44 5.88 -34.77 -2.29
C GLN A 44 7.31 -34.23 -2.34
N ALA A 45 7.67 -33.64 -3.47
CA ALA A 45 8.86 -32.82 -3.62
C ALA A 45 8.53 -31.78 -4.71
N GLN A 46 8.60 -30.48 -4.47
CA GLN A 46 9.18 -29.79 -3.31
C GLN A 46 8.08 -29.06 -2.52
N PRO A 47 8.29 -28.69 -1.24
CA PRO A 47 7.81 -27.37 -0.85
C PRO A 47 8.39 -26.40 -1.89
N GLN A 48 7.55 -25.62 -2.59
CA GLN A 48 8.10 -24.37 -3.12
C GLN A 48 8.69 -23.69 -1.90
N ASP A 49 10.00 -23.43 -1.96
CA ASP A 49 10.75 -22.91 -0.84
C ASP A 49 10.28 -21.47 -0.63
N GLN A 50 9.18 -21.33 0.11
CA GLN A 50 8.67 -20.07 0.65
C GLN A 50 9.56 -19.60 1.81
N SER A 51 10.84 -19.95 1.77
CA SER A 51 11.92 -18.98 1.90
C SER A 51 11.80 -17.85 0.86
N GLY A 52 10.64 -17.19 0.82
CA GLY A 52 10.56 -15.75 0.59
C GLY A 52 11.12 -15.02 1.82
N ALA A 53 12.30 -15.47 2.26
CA ALA A 53 13.16 -14.71 3.12
C ALA A 53 13.70 -13.62 2.22
N GLU A 54 13.15 -12.43 2.38
CA GLU A 54 13.64 -11.20 1.75
C GLU A 54 15.16 -11.19 1.87
N THR A 55 15.84 -11.10 0.73
CA THR A 55 17.30 -11.19 0.71
C THR A 55 17.89 -10.10 1.59
N PRO A 56 19.11 -10.29 2.14
CA PRO A 56 19.77 -9.24 2.92
C PRO A 56 19.88 -7.91 2.15
N GLU A 57 19.93 -7.98 0.82
CA GLU A 57 19.94 -6.84 -0.11
C GLU A 57 18.57 -6.16 -0.20
N GLU A 58 17.47 -6.93 -0.32
CA GLU A 58 16.09 -6.40 -0.23
C GLU A 58 15.83 -5.73 1.12
N LYS A 59 16.21 -6.34 2.24
CA LYS A 59 16.06 -5.73 3.57
C LYS A 59 16.92 -4.50 3.77
N ALA A 60 18.14 -4.46 3.22
CA ALA A 60 18.97 -3.26 3.24
C ALA A 60 18.36 -2.13 2.39
N PHE A 61 17.67 -2.47 1.28
CA PHE A 61 16.98 -1.49 0.45
C PHE A 61 15.68 -0.98 1.09
N GLU A 62 14.89 -1.85 1.72
CA GLU A 62 13.70 -1.47 2.49
C GLU A 62 14.04 -0.45 3.59
N ALA A 63 15.07 -0.72 4.39
CA ALA A 63 15.53 0.21 5.43
C ALA A 63 15.99 1.58 4.86
N LYS A 64 16.55 1.61 3.64
CA LYS A 64 16.86 2.88 2.95
C LYS A 64 15.60 3.61 2.48
N ALA A 65 14.59 2.88 2.01
CA ALA A 65 13.32 3.46 1.59
C ALA A 65 12.56 4.07 2.77
N GLU A 66 12.52 3.40 3.93
CA GLU A 66 11.95 3.94 5.17
C GLU A 66 12.70 5.19 5.66
N ALA A 67 14.04 5.16 5.63
CA ALA A 67 14.86 6.32 5.97
C ALA A 67 14.65 7.49 5.00
N PHE A 68 14.48 7.22 3.71
CA PHE A 68 14.13 8.22 2.70
C PHE A 68 12.74 8.82 2.96
N GLN A 69 11.72 7.99 3.20
CA GLN A 69 10.36 8.45 3.52
C GLN A 69 10.37 9.37 4.75
N THR A 70 10.98 8.92 5.84
CA THR A 70 11.14 9.71 7.08
C THR A 70 11.86 11.04 6.80
N GLY A 71 12.86 11.02 5.92
CA GLY A 71 13.56 12.21 5.42
C GLY A 71 12.66 13.18 4.66
N MET A 72 11.75 12.68 3.82
CA MET A 72 10.79 13.49 3.06
C MET A 72 9.66 14.08 3.94
N GLU A 73 9.20 13.35 4.95
CA GLU A 73 8.25 13.86 5.96
C GLU A 73 8.90 14.96 6.82
N THR A 74 10.17 14.78 7.18
CA THR A 74 10.97 15.80 7.85
C THR A 74 11.17 17.03 6.95
N MET A 75 11.50 16.82 5.67
CA MET A 75 11.66 17.89 4.69
C MET A 75 10.42 18.77 4.57
N ALA A 76 9.23 18.18 4.46
CA ALA A 76 7.99 18.94 4.37
C ALA A 76 7.80 19.84 5.59
N SER A 77 8.10 19.32 6.79
CA SER A 77 8.03 20.06 8.04
C SER A 77 9.08 21.18 8.13
N GLU A 78 10.34 20.90 7.79
CA GLU A 78 11.43 21.90 7.80
C GLU A 78 11.19 23.01 6.75
N MET A 79 10.76 22.65 5.54
CA MET A 79 10.44 23.63 4.49
C MET A 79 9.23 24.49 4.84
N GLN A 80 8.16 23.90 5.40
CA GLN A 80 7.00 24.68 5.87
C GLN A 80 7.40 25.65 6.99
N ALA A 81 8.23 25.22 7.94
CA ALA A 81 8.74 26.08 9.01
C ALA A 81 9.64 27.21 8.48
N ALA A 82 10.50 26.94 7.48
CA ALA A 82 11.33 27.95 6.83
C ALA A 82 10.50 28.96 6.03
N ALA A 83 9.49 28.51 5.27
CA ALA A 83 8.61 29.39 4.49
C ALA A 83 7.75 30.32 5.38
N ALA A 84 7.34 29.82 6.56
CA ALA A 84 6.54 30.57 7.54
C ALA A 84 7.32 31.68 8.28
N GLN A 85 8.63 31.81 8.08
CA GLN A 85 9.41 32.88 8.71
C GLN A 85 8.96 34.27 8.24
N THR A 86 8.94 35.22 9.19
CA THR A 86 8.60 36.63 8.95
C THR A 86 9.63 37.32 8.06
N ASP A 87 10.92 37.03 8.26
CA ASP A 87 11.98 37.54 7.39
C ASP A 87 12.00 36.75 6.09
N LYS A 88 11.55 37.38 5.00
CA LYS A 88 11.45 36.74 3.68
C LYS A 88 12.80 36.51 3.00
N ALA A 89 13.85 37.26 3.34
CA ALA A 89 15.19 37.02 2.82
C ALA A 89 15.82 35.79 3.49
N LYS A 90 15.66 35.66 4.81
CA LYS A 90 16.05 34.46 5.55
C LYS A 90 15.23 33.24 5.14
N ALA A 91 13.89 33.36 5.05
CA ALA A 91 13.01 32.29 4.57
C ALA A 91 13.49 31.71 3.23
N LYS A 92 13.80 32.59 2.26
CA LYS A 92 14.30 32.18 0.94
C LYS A 92 15.66 31.46 1.03
N THR A 93 16.55 31.94 1.89
CA THR A 93 17.90 31.37 2.09
C THR A 93 17.82 29.99 2.75
N ASP A 94 17.02 29.85 3.80
CA ASP A 94 16.83 28.58 4.52
C ASP A 94 16.13 27.55 3.60
N LEU A 95 15.09 27.95 2.86
CA LEU A 95 14.43 27.10 1.86
C LEU A 95 15.38 26.62 0.75
N ASP A 96 16.35 27.45 0.36
CA ASP A 96 17.34 27.07 -0.65
C ASP A 96 18.34 26.02 -0.12
N ALA A 97 18.86 26.25 1.08
CA ALA A 97 19.74 25.30 1.76
C ALA A 97 19.03 23.95 2.04
N LEU A 98 17.78 24.00 2.49
CA LEU A 98 16.94 22.80 2.66
C LEU A 98 16.70 22.10 1.33
N GLN A 99 16.31 22.81 0.27
CA GLN A 99 16.11 22.21 -1.04
C GLN A 99 17.39 21.55 -1.56
N ALA A 100 18.55 22.21 -1.46
CA ALA A 100 19.82 21.64 -1.91
C ALA A 100 20.19 20.35 -1.15
N ARG A 101 20.03 20.34 0.18
CA ARG A 101 20.23 19.15 1.02
C ARG A 101 19.33 18.00 0.59
N TYR A 102 18.03 18.25 0.46
CA TYR A 102 17.06 17.20 0.16
C TYR A 102 17.04 16.77 -1.30
N GLN A 103 17.45 17.63 -2.24
CA GLN A 103 17.74 17.24 -3.63
C GLN A 103 18.85 16.20 -3.67
N GLY A 104 19.99 16.42 -3.02
CA GLY A 104 21.07 15.43 -2.97
C GLY A 104 20.64 14.06 -2.39
N GLN A 105 19.74 14.07 -1.40
CA GLN A 105 19.14 12.84 -0.85
C GLN A 105 18.18 12.16 -1.84
N ALA A 106 17.31 12.92 -2.50
CA ALA A 106 16.37 12.41 -3.51
C ALA A 106 17.08 11.88 -4.77
N ASP A 107 18.12 12.57 -5.26
CA ASP A 107 18.97 12.13 -6.36
C ASP A 107 19.67 10.80 -6.05
N THR A 108 20.21 10.66 -4.83
CA THR A 108 20.87 9.44 -4.38
C THR A 108 19.86 8.29 -4.33
N PHE A 109 18.77 8.45 -3.58
CA PHE A 109 17.76 7.40 -3.43
C PHE A 109 17.10 7.01 -4.76
N ALA A 110 16.82 7.98 -5.63
CA ALA A 110 16.27 7.72 -6.97
C ALA A 110 17.22 6.87 -7.83
N SER A 111 18.52 7.13 -7.76
CA SER A 111 19.54 6.37 -8.52
C SER A 111 19.75 4.97 -7.94
N GLU A 112 19.70 4.83 -6.61
CA GLU A 112 19.72 3.53 -5.93
C GLU A 112 18.47 2.70 -6.24
N LEU A 113 17.28 3.32 -6.23
CA LEU A 113 16.01 2.67 -6.58
C LEU A 113 15.98 2.19 -8.03
N GLU A 114 16.43 3.02 -8.98
CA GLU A 114 16.51 2.64 -10.39
C GLU A 114 17.43 1.43 -10.57
N THR A 115 18.63 1.48 -9.98
CA THR A 115 19.61 0.39 -10.04
C THR A 115 19.06 -0.89 -9.41
N PHE A 116 18.47 -0.80 -8.21
CA PHE A 116 17.93 -1.92 -7.47
C PHE A 116 16.74 -2.56 -8.19
N ALA A 117 15.75 -1.75 -8.61
CA ALA A 117 14.56 -2.27 -9.27
C ALA A 117 14.88 -2.89 -10.63
N VAL A 118 15.80 -2.30 -11.41
CA VAL A 118 16.27 -2.90 -12.69
C VAL A 118 17.00 -4.22 -12.44
N ALA A 119 17.80 -4.33 -11.38
CA ALA A 119 18.43 -5.61 -10.99
C ALA A 119 17.38 -6.68 -10.60
N GLN A 120 16.27 -6.28 -9.96
CA GLN A 120 15.11 -7.13 -9.69
C GLN A 120 14.22 -7.38 -10.93
N GLY A 121 14.62 -6.93 -12.12
CA GLY A 121 13.93 -7.18 -13.38
C GLY A 121 12.84 -6.16 -13.76
N ALA A 122 12.74 -5.03 -13.06
CA ALA A 122 11.82 -3.95 -13.45
C ALA A 122 12.26 -3.28 -14.77
N PRO A 123 11.32 -2.84 -15.63
CA PRO A 123 11.64 -2.16 -16.87
C PRO A 123 12.32 -0.81 -16.61
N ALA A 124 13.53 -0.64 -17.13
CA ALA A 124 14.39 0.53 -16.87
C ALA A 124 13.73 1.88 -17.21
N ASP A 125 12.95 1.96 -18.30
CA ASP A 125 12.25 3.19 -18.70
C ASP A 125 11.23 3.67 -17.65
N GLN A 126 10.47 2.73 -17.07
CA GLN A 126 9.55 3.00 -15.96
C GLN A 126 10.32 3.42 -14.69
N MET A 127 11.49 2.84 -14.45
CA MET A 127 12.31 3.17 -13.28
C MET A 127 12.98 4.55 -13.43
N ALA A 128 13.42 4.93 -14.62
CA ALA A 128 13.89 6.29 -14.93
C ALA A 128 12.78 7.33 -14.77
N ALA A 129 11.55 6.99 -15.17
CA ALA A 129 10.37 7.84 -14.91
C ALA A 129 10.03 7.95 -13.42
N ALA A 130 10.20 6.89 -12.63
CA ALA A 130 10.03 6.92 -11.18
C ALA A 130 11.15 7.73 -10.47
N ALA A 131 12.40 7.52 -10.87
CA ALA A 131 13.57 8.26 -10.40
C ALA A 131 13.42 9.77 -10.66
N THR A 132 12.94 10.14 -11.87
CA THR A 132 12.64 11.54 -12.23
C THR A 132 11.55 12.14 -11.33
N GLN A 133 10.49 11.39 -11.03
CA GLN A 133 9.44 11.83 -10.10
C GLN A 133 9.99 12.05 -8.68
N ILE A 134 10.83 11.13 -8.16
CA ILE A 134 11.45 11.25 -6.84
C ILE A 134 12.32 12.51 -6.75
N LYS A 135 13.15 12.78 -7.75
CA LYS A 135 13.99 13.99 -7.85
C LYS A 135 13.17 15.29 -7.88
N SER A 136 11.92 15.24 -8.35
CA SER A 136 11.03 16.43 -8.34
C SER A 136 10.49 16.78 -6.95
N ILE A 137 10.46 15.84 -6.00
CA ILE A 137 9.77 15.99 -4.70
C ILE A 137 10.25 17.21 -3.91
N PRO A 138 11.58 17.46 -3.70
CA PRO A 138 12.02 18.60 -2.89
C PRO A 138 11.66 19.97 -3.50
N ALA A 139 11.63 20.08 -4.82
CA ALA A 139 11.19 21.31 -5.49
C ALA A 139 9.66 21.51 -5.34
N MET A 140 8.88 20.43 -5.52
CA MET A 140 7.42 20.46 -5.33
C MET A 140 7.03 20.85 -3.90
N VAL A 141 7.72 20.29 -2.89
CA VAL A 141 7.46 20.59 -1.48
C VAL A 141 7.83 22.03 -1.13
N ARG A 142 8.95 22.56 -1.66
CA ARG A 142 9.27 23.99 -1.52
C ARG A 142 8.17 24.88 -2.09
N SER A 143 7.70 24.62 -3.32
CA SER A 143 6.62 25.41 -3.92
C SER A 143 5.33 25.37 -3.11
N LYS A 144 4.97 24.21 -2.54
CA LYS A 144 3.82 24.06 -1.63
C LYS A 144 4.00 24.84 -0.32
N ALA A 145 5.20 24.83 0.25
CA ALA A 145 5.52 25.60 1.45
C ALA A 145 5.46 27.11 1.20
N GLU A 146 5.98 27.58 0.06
CA GLU A 146 5.92 28.98 -0.36
C GLU A 146 4.47 29.44 -0.65
N GLU A 147 3.65 28.59 -1.29
CA GLU A 147 2.21 28.84 -1.52
C GLU A 147 1.43 28.93 -0.19
N ALA A 148 1.65 27.98 0.73
CA ALA A 148 1.02 27.98 2.06
C ALA A 148 1.43 29.20 2.91
N ALA A 149 2.68 29.68 2.78
CA ALA A 149 3.16 30.87 3.48
C ALA A 149 2.74 32.20 2.82
N ALA A 150 2.21 32.16 1.59
CA ALA A 150 1.62 33.30 0.89
C ALA A 150 0.10 33.39 1.08
N ALA A 151 -0.56 32.32 1.53
CA ALA A 151 -1.98 32.31 1.82
C ALA A 151 -2.34 33.31 2.93
N PRO A 152 -3.42 34.11 2.78
CA PRO A 152 -3.87 35.00 3.83
C PRO A 152 -4.32 34.17 5.04
N ALA A 153 -3.86 34.54 6.24
CA ALA A 153 -4.26 33.85 7.47
C ALA A 153 -5.80 33.85 7.60
N PRO A 154 -6.42 32.71 7.95
CA PRO A 154 -7.88 32.64 8.07
C PRO A 154 -8.34 33.68 9.10
N ALA A 155 -9.27 34.53 8.70
CA ALA A 155 -9.84 35.54 9.56
C ALA A 155 -10.42 34.85 10.80
N ARG A 156 -9.79 35.08 11.96
CA ARG A 156 -10.21 34.51 13.23
C ARG A 156 -11.46 35.25 13.68
N SER A 157 -12.62 34.77 13.23
CA SER A 157 -13.93 35.23 13.71
C SER A 157 -13.94 35.17 15.23
N GLN A 158 -14.08 36.34 15.86
CA GLN A 158 -14.27 36.48 17.30
C GLN A 158 -15.76 36.56 17.63
#